data_AF-A0A6M3IG98-F1
#
_entry.id   AF-A0A6M3IG98-F1
#
_cell.length_a   1.000
_cell.length_b   1.000
_cell.length_c   1.000
_cell.angle_alpha   90.00
_cell.angle_beta   90.00
_cell.angle_gamma   90.00
#
_symmetry.space_group_name_H-M   'P 1'
#
loop_
_entity.id
_entity.type
_entity.pdbx_description
1 polymer ?
#
loop_
_entity_poly.entity_id
_entity_poly.type
_entity_poly.pdbx_seq_one_letter_code
_entity_poly.pdbx_strand_id
1 'polypeptide(L)'
;MAKILDTVKPNGLKHPYRAEHIIVWEQANNKTLPKGWVVHHLNGIRDDNRIENLFGMPRKRHNLKLALEPYEKRIQELEDELRKLKQRNS
;
A
#
# COMPACT_ATOMS: atom_id res chain seq x y z
N MET A 1 14.44 8.64 4.82
CA MET A 1 15.04 8.02 6.01
C MET A 1 13.96 7.77 7.06
N ALA A 2 13.14 6.72 6.93
CA ALA A 2 12.20 6.30 7.97
C ALA A 2 12.63 4.90 8.48
N LYS A 3 12.80 4.82 9.80
CA LYS A 3 13.44 3.72 10.52
C LYS A 3 12.57 2.45 10.52
N ILE A 4 13.23 1.36 10.16
CA ILE A 4 12.79 -0.03 10.29
C ILE A 4 12.41 -0.31 11.76
N LEU A 5 11.19 -0.77 12.01
CA LEU A 5 10.79 -1.33 13.31
C LEU A 5 11.24 -2.80 13.38
N ASP A 6 12.55 -2.99 13.56
CA ASP A 6 13.13 -4.29 13.86
C ASP A 6 12.93 -4.59 15.35
N THR A 7 11.70 -4.91 15.73
CA THR A 7 11.44 -5.47 17.06
C THR A 7 11.94 -6.92 17.03
N VAL A 8 12.92 -7.25 17.86
CA VAL A 8 13.42 -8.62 18.07
C VAL A 8 12.72 -9.17 19.31
N LYS A 9 12.23 -10.43 19.28
CA LYS A 9 11.69 -11.07 20.49
C LYS A 9 12.83 -11.34 21.50
N PRO A 10 12.57 -11.39 22.82
CA PRO A 10 13.61 -11.64 23.85
C PRO A 10 14.41 -12.94 23.67
N ASN A 11 13.97 -13.84 22.79
CA ASN A 11 14.59 -15.13 22.45
C ASN A 11 15.35 -15.14 21.10
N GLY A 12 15.69 -13.97 20.54
CA GLY A 12 16.55 -13.87 19.35
C GLY A 12 15.89 -14.26 18.01
N LEU A 13 14.59 -14.61 18.04
CA LEU A 13 13.80 -14.86 16.85
C LEU A 13 13.47 -13.51 16.18
N LYS A 14 13.99 -13.30 14.97
CA LYS A 14 13.62 -12.16 14.12
C LYS A 14 12.10 -12.15 13.95
N HIS A 15 11.45 -11.01 14.22
CA HIS A 15 10.05 -10.87 13.85
C HIS A 15 9.93 -11.07 12.33
N PRO A 16 8.85 -11.71 11.85
CA PRO A 16 8.61 -11.77 10.41
C PRO A 16 8.54 -10.34 9.89
N TYR A 17 9.37 -10.02 8.90
CA TYR A 17 9.39 -8.72 8.23
C TYR A 17 7.96 -8.36 7.79
N ARG A 18 7.44 -7.23 8.29
CA ARG A 18 6.12 -6.70 7.91
C ARG A 18 6.32 -5.52 6.98
N ALA A 19 5.68 -5.55 5.82
CA ALA A 19 5.76 -4.46 4.86
C ALA A 19 5.06 -3.20 5.39
N GLU A 20 5.64 -2.02 5.12
CA GLU A 20 5.19 -0.72 5.64
C GLU A 20 3.73 -0.42 5.30
N HIS A 21 3.32 -0.64 4.04
CA HIS A 21 1.94 -0.42 3.60
C HIS A 21 0.90 -1.25 4.38
N ILE A 22 1.27 -2.42 4.90
CA ILE A 22 0.38 -3.22 5.76
C ILE A 22 0.21 -2.51 7.10
N ILE A 23 1.30 -2.01 7.69
CA ILE A 23 1.28 -1.31 8.98
C ILE A 23 0.42 -0.05 8.86
N VAL A 24 0.63 0.76 7.82
CA VAL A 24 -0.15 1.98 7.58
C VAL A 24 -1.63 1.66 7.43
N TRP A 25 -1.97 0.62 6.64
CA TRP A 25 -3.36 0.20 6.47
C TRP A 25 -4.00 -0.26 7.78
N GLU A 26 -3.31 -1.08 8.58
CA GLU A 26 -3.82 -1.57 9.86
C GLU A 26 -4.04 -0.44 10.88
N GLN A 27 -3.10 0.49 10.98
CA GLN A 27 -3.19 1.66 11.84
C GLN A 27 -4.41 2.53 11.47
N ALA A 28 -4.58 2.82 10.19
CA ALA A 28 -5.69 3.64 9.72
C ALA A 28 -7.06 2.95 9.88
N ASN A 29 -7.11 1.62 9.78
CA ASN A 29 -8.34 0.84 9.96
C ASN A 29 -8.59 0.40 11.40
N ASN A 30 -7.67 0.71 12.33
CA ASN A 30 -7.66 0.26 13.72
C ASN A 30 -7.93 -1.26 13.86
N LYS A 31 -7.37 -2.08 12.96
CA LYS A 31 -7.55 -3.53 12.95
C LYS A 31 -6.40 -4.23 12.24
N THR A 32 -6.11 -5.47 12.64
CA THR A 32 -5.13 -6.32 11.95
C THR A 32 -5.65 -6.74 10.58
N LEU A 33 -4.75 -6.83 9.59
CA LEU A 33 -5.09 -7.35 8.27
C LEU A 33 -5.55 -8.81 8.39
N PRO A 34 -6.75 -9.17 7.88
CA PRO A 34 -7.24 -10.53 8.03
C PRO A 34 -6.32 -11.58 7.40
N LYS A 35 -6.30 -12.80 7.96
CA LYS A 35 -5.49 -13.89 7.40
C LYS A 35 -5.88 -14.16 5.95
N GLY A 36 -4.89 -14.25 5.08
CA GLY A 36 -5.10 -14.49 3.64
C GLY A 36 -5.52 -13.24 2.86
N TRP A 37 -5.45 -12.05 3.44
CA TRP A 37 -5.59 -10.80 2.71
C TRP A 37 -4.23 -10.24 2.29
N VAL A 38 -4.27 -9.33 1.32
CA VAL A 38 -3.14 -8.52 0.85
C VAL A 38 -3.57 -7.06 0.83
N VAL A 39 -2.61 -6.15 0.92
CA VAL A 39 -2.83 -4.72 0.69
C VAL A 39 -2.23 -4.38 -0.67
N HIS A 40 -2.99 -3.65 -1.48
CA HIS A 40 -2.64 -3.28 -2.84
C HIS A 40 -2.54 -1.76 -2.97
N HIS A 41 -1.58 -1.27 -3.74
CA HIS A 41 -1.42 0.14 -4.10
C HIS A 41 -2.29 0.46 -5.31
N LEU A 42 -3.27 1.35 -5.17
CA LEU A 42 -4.24 1.65 -6.22
C LEU A 42 -3.59 2.26 -7.46
N ASN A 43 -2.60 3.13 -7.28
CA ASN A 43 -1.82 3.69 -8.38
C ASN A 43 -0.64 2.80 -8.80
N GLY A 44 -0.44 1.61 -8.21
CA GLY A 44 0.67 0.70 -8.54
C GLY A 44 2.07 1.16 -8.09
N ILE A 45 2.20 2.32 -7.43
CA ILE A 45 3.47 2.85 -6.91
C ILE A 45 3.71 2.28 -5.51
N ARG A 46 4.71 1.39 -5.39
CA ARG A 46 4.98 0.62 -4.16
C ARG A 46 5.40 1.45 -2.95
N ASP A 47 5.98 2.63 -3.19
CA ASP A 47 6.48 3.52 -2.14
C ASP A 47 5.44 4.58 -1.74
N ASP A 48 4.28 4.65 -2.43
CA ASP A 48 3.19 5.57 -2.11
C ASP A 48 2.25 4.96 -1.07
N ASN A 49 2.65 5.03 0.20
CA ASN A 49 1.93 4.46 1.33
C ASN A 49 0.82 5.36 1.88
N ARG A 50 0.38 6.40 1.15
CA ARG A 50 -0.77 7.23 1.58
C ARG A 50 -2.01 6.35 1.72
N ILE A 51 -2.78 6.50 2.80
CA ILE A 51 -3.90 5.59 3.09
C ILE A 51 -4.96 5.58 1.97
N GLU A 52 -5.20 6.71 1.31
CA GLU A 52 -6.11 6.81 0.17
C GLU A 52 -5.64 6.01 -1.06
N ASN A 53 -4.35 5.65 -1.12
CA ASN A 53 -3.77 4.82 -2.17
C ASN A 53 -3.70 3.33 -1.78
N LEU A 54 -4.13 2.94 -0.58
CA LEU A 54 -4.01 1.57 -0.08
C LEU A 54 -5.37 0.87 0.01
N PHE A 55 -5.46 -0.34 -0.54
CA PHE A 55 -6.67 -1.15 -0.50
C PHE A 55 -6.41 -2.56 0.02
N GLY A 56 -7.04 -2.93 1.14
CA GLY A 56 -6.98 -4.27 1.71
C GLY A 56 -8.01 -5.19 1.05
N MET A 57 -7.58 -6.35 0.58
CA MET A 57 -8.47 -7.31 -0.10
C MET A 57 -8.08 -8.78 0.13
N PRO A 58 -9.03 -9.73 0.02
CA PRO A 58 -8.72 -11.16 0.03
C PRO A 58 -7.74 -11.51 -1.10
N ARG A 59 -6.75 -12.35 -0.80
CA ARG A 59 -5.83 -12.90 -1.80
C ARG A 59 -6.59 -13.85 -2.71
N LYS A 60 -6.97 -13.40 -3.91
CA LYS A 60 -7.57 -14.28 -4.93
C LYS A 60 -6.50 -15.19 -5.54
N ARG A 61 -6.92 -16.36 -6.04
CA ARG A 61 -6.05 -17.33 -6.74
C ARG A 61 -5.72 -16.90 -8.18
N HIS A 62 -6.49 -15.97 -8.76
CA HIS A 62 -6.23 -15.42 -10.08
C HIS A 62 -5.24 -14.26 -10.02
N ASN A 63 -4.57 -13.95 -11.14
CA ASN A 63 -3.59 -12.87 -11.24
C ASN A 63 -4.28 -11.50 -11.19
N LEU A 64 -4.58 -11.05 -9.98
CA LEU A 64 -5.20 -9.75 -9.69
C LEU A 64 -4.47 -8.59 -10.37
N LYS A 65 -3.14 -8.68 -10.48
CA LYS A 65 -2.32 -7.65 -11.12
C LYS A 65 -2.73 -7.42 -12.58
N LEU A 66 -2.99 -8.48 -13.34
CA LEU A 66 -3.43 -8.35 -14.74
C LEU A 66 -4.76 -7.62 -14.88
N ALA A 67 -5.67 -7.78 -13.90
CA ALA A 67 -6.96 -7.09 -13.91
C ALA A 67 -6.85 -5.63 -13.44
N LEU A 68 -5.88 -5.33 -12.58
CA LEU A 68 -5.72 -4.00 -11.96
C LEU A 68 -4.78 -3.07 -12.74
N GLU A 69 -3.84 -3.62 -13.52
CA GLU A 69 -2.85 -2.83 -14.28
C GLU A 69 -3.45 -1.70 -15.14
N PRO A 70 -4.56 -1.91 -15.90
CA PRO A 70 -5.16 -0.82 -16.67
C PRO A 70 -5.65 0.34 -15.79
N TYR A 71 -6.15 0.02 -14.59
CA TYR A 71 -6.65 1.00 -13.63
C TYR A 71 -5.51 1.71 -12.91
N GLU A 72 -4.45 1.00 -12.53
CA GLU A 72 -3.24 1.59 -11.93
C GLU A 72 -2.67 2.68 -12.85
N LYS A 73 -2.51 2.36 -14.14
CA LYS A 73 -2.04 3.33 -15.14
C LYS A 73 -2.97 4.53 -15.26
N ARG A 74 -4.28 4.30 -15.33
CA ARG A 74 -5.26 5.38 -15.43
C ARG A 74 -5.23 6.29 -14.19
N ILE A 75 -5.04 5.73 -13.00
CA ILE A 75 -4.94 6.49 -11.75
C ILE A 75 -3.69 7.36 -11.77
N GLN A 76 -2.53 6.82 -12.14
CA GLN A 76 -1.29 7.60 -12.25
C GLN A 76 -1.45 8.80 -13.19
N GLU A 77 -2.01 8.59 -14.39
CA GLU A 77 -2.26 9.65 -15.37
C GLU A 77 -3.14 10.76 -14.80
N LEU A 78 -4.22 10.39 -14.10
CA LEU A 78 -5.13 11.34 -13.46
C LEU A 78 -4.48 12.09 -12.29
N GLU A 79 -3.70 11.42 -11.45
CA GLU A 79 -2.97 12.07 -10.35
C GLU A 79 -1.95 13.09 -10.87
N ASP A 80 -1.26 12.77 -11.97
CA ASP A 80 -0.31 13.68 -12.62
C ASP A 80 -1.01 14.88 -13.26
N GLU A 81 -2.17 14.68 -13.89
CA GLU A 81 -2.99 15.77 -14.43
C GLU A 81 -3.46 16.71 -13.31
N LEU A 82 -3.99 16.15 -12.22
CA LEU A 82 -4.40 16.92 -11.05
C LEU A 82 -3.24 17.71 -10.44
N ARG A 83 -2.04 17.13 -10.38
CA ARG A 83 -0.83 17.82 -9.91
C ARG A 83 -0.51 19.03 -10.78
N LYS A 84 -0.55 18.88 -12.10
CA LYS A 84 -0.32 19.99 -13.06
C LYS A 84 -1.37 21.09 -12.93
N LEU A 85 -2.64 20.72 -12.77
CA LEU A 85 -3.74 21.67 -12.58
C LEU A 85 -3.59 22.46 -11.28
N LYS A 86 -3.24 21.81 -10.18
CA LYS A 86 -3.00 22.49 -8.90
C LYS A 86 -1.86 23.51 -9.00
N GLN A 87 -0.79 23.18 -9.72
CA GLN A 87 0.34 24.11 -9.94
C GLN A 87 -0.03 25.31 -10.81
N ARG A 88 -0.96 25.16 -11.77
CA ARG A 88 -1.43 26.29 -12.60
C ARG A 88 -2.31 27.27 -11.83
N ASN A 89 -2.98 26.78 -10.78
CA ASN A 89 -3.94 27.54 -9.98
C ASN A 89 -3.35 28.04 -8.64
N SER A 90 -2.07 27.79 -8.39
CA SER A 90 -1.32 28.28 -7.21
C SER A 90 -0.43 29.44 -7.61
#